data_AF-A0A154P1A0-F1
#
_entry.id   AF-A0A154P1A0-F1
#
_cell.length_a   1.000
_cell.length_b   1.000
_cell.length_c   1.000
_cell.angle_alpha   90.00
_cell.angle_beta   90.00
_cell.angle_gamma   90.00
#
_symmetry.space_group_name_H-M   'P 1'
#
loop_
_entity.id
_entity.type
_entity.pdbx_description
1 polymer ?
#
loop_
_entity_poly.entity_id
_entity_poly.type
_entity_poly.pdbx_seq_one_letter_code
_entity_poly.pdbx_strand_id
1 'polypeptide(L)'
;MTSMFDQYEQASQRSKQIYVPPIRPDISTAGFIQMKLQDDGPIFIKQRVNFLPSDNIVHLVVNNNKIVIAMANNILLRIDMKNPDAPEEIDISKYAVSKKISGMFLDPLGNHLLIVLVPKDQDNPPELFYLHRKTTKLKQASKFKGHEITAVGWNFLNSSETTTGSILLGTSKGLIFETEIGLDGDKIFNTSLEQYWRQV
;
A
#
# COMPACT_ATOMS: atom_id res chain seq x y z
N MET A 1 -8.06 22.20 27.01
CA MET A 1 -7.75 20.77 26.82
C MET A 1 -6.93 20.67 25.56
N THR A 2 -5.64 20.37 25.69
CA THR A 2 -4.73 20.23 24.55
C THR A 2 -4.95 18.87 23.90
N SER A 3 -5.08 18.82 22.57
CA SER A 3 -5.29 17.55 21.87
C SER A 3 -4.07 16.65 22.01
N MET A 4 -4.26 15.33 22.03
CA MET A 4 -3.15 14.36 21.98
C MET A 4 -2.20 14.68 20.82
N PHE A 5 -2.75 15.11 19.67
CA PHE A 5 -1.96 15.52 18.50
C PHE A 5 -1.06 16.74 18.76
N ASP A 6 -1.52 17.73 19.52
CA ASP A 6 -0.75 18.95 19.83
C ASP A 6 0.44 18.64 20.76
N GLN A 7 0.26 17.68 21.67
CA GLN A 7 1.33 17.24 22.58
C GLN A 7 2.48 16.55 21.83
N TYR A 8 2.18 15.81 20.76
CA TYR A 8 3.19 15.20 19.90
C TYR A 8 3.94 16.24 19.04
N GLU A 9 3.23 17.22 18.51
CA GLU A 9 3.84 18.28 17.71
C GLU A 9 4.85 19.09 18.53
N GLN A 10 4.53 19.37 19.80
CA GLN A 10 5.45 20.01 20.75
C GLN A 10 6.68 19.15 21.09
N ALA A 11 6.50 17.85 21.28
CA ALA A 11 7.62 16.93 21.57
C ALA A 11 8.59 16.81 20.39
N SER A 12 8.07 16.76 19.15
CA SER A 12 8.88 16.71 17.92
C SER A 12 9.67 18.00 17.67
N GLN A 13 9.20 19.15 18.15
CA GLN A 13 9.94 20.41 18.03
C GLN A 13 11.10 20.50 19.03
N ARG A 14 10.98 19.89 20.22
CA ARG A 14 12.03 19.88 21.25
C ARG A 14 13.25 19.03 20.86
N SER A 15 13.04 17.93 20.13
CA SER A 15 14.12 17.02 19.73
C SER A 15 15.08 17.57 18.67
N LYS A 16 14.83 18.77 18.12
CA LYS A 16 15.74 19.43 17.16
C LYS A 16 16.96 20.11 17.82
N GLN A 17 17.00 20.23 19.15
CA GLN A 17 18.15 20.77 19.87
C GLN A 17 19.02 19.64 20.44
N ILE A 18 19.84 19.03 19.58
CA ILE A 18 20.87 18.09 20.02
C ILE A 18 22.19 18.86 20.15
N TYR A 19 22.40 19.48 21.31
CA TYR A 19 23.75 19.78 21.78
C TYR A 19 24.14 18.61 22.68
N VAL A 20 25.14 17.81 22.29
CA VAL A 20 25.68 16.73 23.11
C VAL A 20 26.88 17.29 23.86
N PRO A 21 26.81 17.59 25.17
CA PRO A 21 28.02 17.83 25.94
C PRO A 21 28.76 16.50 26.14
N PRO A 22 30.10 16.51 26.14
CA PRO A 22 30.89 15.29 26.33
C PRO A 22 30.60 14.66 27.70
N ILE A 23 30.40 13.34 27.70
CA ILE A 23 30.13 12.53 28.90
C ILE A 23 31.38 12.55 29.77
N ARG A 24 31.34 13.31 30.87
CA ARG A 24 32.26 13.12 32.00
C ARG A 24 31.57 12.22 33.04
N PRO A 25 32.15 11.07 33.41
CA PRO A 25 31.66 10.30 34.54
C PRO A 25 32.03 11.03 35.82
N ASP A 26 31.09 11.78 36.40
CA ASP A 26 31.24 12.31 37.76
C ASP A 26 31.03 11.14 38.74
N ILE A 27 32.14 10.65 39.30
CA ILE A 27 32.11 9.67 40.39
C ILE A 27 31.67 10.43 41.64
N SER A 28 30.42 10.23 42.06
CA SER A 28 29.96 10.72 43.35
C SER A 28 30.70 9.97 44.47
N THR A 29 31.13 10.70 45.49
CA THR A 29 31.92 10.20 46.63
C THR A 29 31.20 9.14 47.48
N ALA A 30 29.93 8.83 47.16
CA ALA A 30 29.08 7.87 47.87
C ALA A 30 28.95 6.50 47.16
N GLY A 31 29.65 6.26 46.05
CA GLY A 31 29.68 4.93 45.41
C GLY A 31 28.40 4.51 44.69
N PHE A 32 27.43 5.41 44.50
CA PHE A 32 26.25 5.14 43.67
C PHE A 32 26.56 5.44 42.20
N ILE A 33 26.41 4.43 41.34
CA ILE A 33 26.40 4.60 39.89
C ILE A 33 25.08 5.26 39.51
N GLN A 34 25.12 6.55 39.21
CA GLN A 34 24.00 7.24 38.61
C GLN A 34 23.96 6.83 37.14
N MET A 35 23.25 5.74 36.84
CA MET A 35 22.88 5.40 35.47
C MET A 35 22.02 6.56 34.96
N LYS A 36 22.63 7.50 34.23
CA LYS A 36 21.87 8.40 33.38
C LYS A 36 21.17 7.49 32.38
N LEU A 37 19.86 7.26 32.58
CA LEU A 37 19.01 6.75 31.50
C LEU A 37 19.35 7.62 30.30
N GLN A 38 19.92 7.02 29.26
CA GLN A 38 20.09 7.71 28.00
C GLN A 38 18.67 8.14 27.61
N ASP A 39 18.45 9.43 27.43
CA ASP A 39 17.17 9.96 26.96
C ASP A 39 17.05 9.50 25.50
N ASP A 40 16.65 8.24 25.33
CA ASP A 40 16.30 7.67 24.05
C ASP A 40 15.16 8.53 23.54
N GLY A 41 15.39 9.23 22.43
CA GLY A 41 14.42 10.15 21.84
C GLY A 41 13.04 9.48 21.67
N PRO A 42 11.98 10.28 21.40
CA PRO A 42 10.63 9.74 21.33
C PRO A 42 10.55 8.57 20.34
N ILE A 43 9.98 7.45 20.78
CA ILE A 43 9.78 6.25 19.96
C ILE A 43 8.88 6.50 18.73
N PHE A 44 8.15 7.62 18.71
CA PHE A 44 7.35 8.08 17.59
C PHE A 44 7.87 9.41 17.07
N ILE A 45 8.27 9.43 15.80
CA ILE A 45 8.76 10.62 15.12
C ILE A 45 7.99 10.76 13.81
N LYS A 46 7.45 11.96 13.57
CA LYS A 46 6.88 12.32 12.27
C LYS A 46 7.99 12.93 11.42
N GLN A 47 8.44 12.20 10.41
CA GLN A 47 9.40 12.70 9.44
C GLN A 47 8.70 13.10 8.15
N ARG A 48 8.94 14.33 7.69
CA ARG A 48 8.53 14.73 6.35
C ARG A 48 9.44 14.02 5.35
N VAL A 49 8.84 13.26 4.44
CA VAL A 49 9.56 12.68 3.31
C VAL A 49 9.73 13.76 2.24
N ASN A 50 10.95 13.93 1.73
CA ASN A 50 11.22 14.78 0.59
C ASN A 50 10.75 14.06 -0.68
N PHE A 51 9.46 14.17 -0.97
CA PHE A 51 8.81 13.55 -2.10
C PHE A 51 8.01 14.61 -2.87
N LEU A 52 8.25 14.70 -4.17
CA LEU A 52 7.60 15.63 -5.09
C LEU A 52 6.85 14.81 -6.15
N PRO A 53 5.59 14.40 -5.89
CA PRO A 53 4.81 13.66 -6.87
C PRO A 53 4.48 14.56 -8.08
N SER A 54 4.30 13.96 -9.25
CA SER A 54 3.97 14.69 -10.49
C SER A 54 2.54 15.22 -10.51
N ASP A 55 1.64 14.67 -9.67
CA ASP A 55 0.27 15.14 -9.46
C ASP A 55 -0.22 14.74 -8.05
N ASN A 56 -1.42 15.14 -7.67
CA ASN A 56 -2.06 14.81 -6.41
C ASN A 56 -2.16 13.29 -6.21
N ILE A 57 -1.75 12.82 -5.03
CA ILE A 57 -1.91 11.43 -4.63
C ILE A 57 -3.39 11.16 -4.36
N VAL A 58 -3.96 10.17 -5.04
CA VAL A 58 -5.35 9.74 -4.85
C VAL A 58 -5.48 8.48 -4.00
N HIS A 59 -4.51 7.57 -4.10
CA HIS A 59 -4.43 6.35 -3.29
C HIS A 59 -2.97 5.97 -3.02
N LEU A 60 -2.72 5.33 -1.88
CA LEU A 60 -1.42 4.83 -1.50
C LEU A 60 -1.59 3.51 -0.74
N VAL A 61 -0.86 2.48 -1.15
CA VAL A 61 -0.82 1.18 -0.48
C VAL A 61 0.62 0.77 -0.20
N VAL A 62 0.84 0.13 0.94
CA VAL A 62 2.17 -0.32 1.39
C VAL A 62 2.07 -1.73 1.92
N ASN A 63 2.91 -2.63 1.40
CA ASN A 63 3.06 -3.97 1.94
C ASN A 63 4.43 -4.55 1.57
N ASN A 64 5.02 -5.36 2.45
CA ASN A 64 6.31 -6.02 2.24
C ASN A 64 7.41 -5.12 1.62
N ASN A 65 7.62 -3.93 2.19
CA ASN A 65 8.59 -2.93 1.69
C ASN A 65 8.32 -2.44 0.25
N LYS A 66 7.12 -2.66 -0.28
CA LYS A 66 6.66 -2.10 -1.56
C LYS A 66 5.64 -1.01 -1.29
N ILE A 67 5.81 0.12 -1.95
CA ILE A 67 4.84 1.22 -1.95
C ILE A 67 4.30 1.34 -3.36
N VAL A 68 2.98 1.45 -3.50
CA VAL A 68 2.35 1.84 -4.76
C VAL A 68 1.49 3.06 -4.50
N ILE A 69 1.76 4.13 -5.24
CA ILE A 69 1.07 5.41 -5.16
C ILE A 69 0.33 5.61 -6.47
N ALA A 70 -0.96 5.92 -6.42
CA ALA A 70 -1.69 6.38 -7.59
C ALA A 70 -1.85 7.89 -7.55
N MET A 71 -1.63 8.54 -8.69
CA MET A 71 -1.73 9.98 -8.86
C MET A 71 -2.92 10.36 -9.76
N ALA A 72 -3.42 11.60 -9.64
CA ALA A 72 -4.60 12.07 -10.35
C ALA A 72 -4.43 12.15 -11.87
N ASN A 73 -3.19 12.25 -12.36
CA ASN A 73 -2.81 12.13 -13.77
C ASN A 73 -2.82 10.69 -14.31
N ASN A 74 -3.34 9.72 -13.57
CA ASN A 74 -3.39 8.29 -13.94
C ASN A 74 -2.00 7.64 -14.10
N ILE A 75 -1.01 8.13 -13.34
CA ILE A 75 0.29 7.45 -13.20
C ILE A 75 0.30 6.71 -11.87
N LEU A 76 0.71 5.43 -11.91
CA LEU A 76 1.09 4.68 -10.73
C LEU A 76 2.61 4.80 -10.53
N LEU A 77 3.03 5.18 -9.33
CA LEU A 77 4.42 5.17 -8.90
C LEU A 77 4.65 3.97 -7.98
N ARG A 78 5.53 3.06 -8.38
CA ARG A 78 5.96 1.90 -7.58
C ARG A 78 7.34 2.15 -7.01
N ILE A 79 7.47 1.95 -5.71
CA ILE A 79 8.73 2.14 -4.99
C ILE A 79 9.05 0.85 -4.24
N ASP A 80 10.25 0.33 -4.47
CA ASP A 80 10.84 -0.69 -3.62
C ASP A 80 11.65 0.00 -2.52
N MET A 81 11.27 -0.13 -1.26
CA MET A 81 12.01 0.48 -0.15
C MET A 81 13.43 -0.08 0.00
N LYS A 82 13.74 -1.23 -0.63
CA LYS A 82 15.11 -1.75 -0.73
C LYS A 82 15.95 -1.02 -1.79
N ASN A 83 15.32 -0.34 -2.74
CA ASN A 83 15.95 0.44 -3.80
C ASN A 83 15.11 1.69 -4.13
N PRO A 84 14.99 2.64 -3.18
CA PRO A 84 14.03 3.75 -3.28
C PRO A 84 14.39 4.78 -4.36
N ASP A 85 15.65 4.81 -4.81
CA ASP A 85 16.15 5.81 -5.78
C ASP A 85 15.77 5.48 -7.23
N ALA A 86 15.17 4.31 -7.50
CA ALA A 86 14.73 3.89 -8.83
C ALA A 86 13.24 3.49 -8.83
N PRO A 87 12.32 4.45 -8.62
CA PRO A 87 10.91 4.16 -8.70
C PRO A 87 10.48 3.86 -10.15
N GLU A 88 9.47 3.00 -10.31
CA GLU A 88 8.86 2.67 -11.61
C GLU A 88 7.55 3.44 -11.79
N GLU A 89 7.45 4.20 -12.88
CA GLU A 89 6.21 4.86 -13.28
C GLU A 89 5.43 4.01 -14.30
N ILE A 90 4.13 3.87 -14.08
CA ILE A 90 3.23 3.11 -14.95
C ILE A 90 2.04 3.99 -15.32
N ASP A 91 1.95 4.34 -16.60
CA ASP A 91 0.80 5.06 -17.16
C ASP A 91 -0.40 4.11 -17.33
N ILE A 92 -1.49 4.41 -16.63
CA ILE A 92 -2.75 3.67 -16.71
C ILE A 92 -3.88 4.47 -17.38
N SER A 93 -3.57 5.61 -18.00
CA SER A 93 -4.56 6.51 -18.64
C SER A 93 -5.48 5.79 -19.63
N LYS A 94 -4.93 4.83 -20.40
CA LYS A 94 -5.71 4.04 -21.36
C LYS A 94 -6.78 3.14 -20.72
N TYR A 95 -6.64 2.80 -19.45
CA TYR A 95 -7.61 2.00 -18.69
C TYR A 95 -8.61 2.89 -17.93
N ALA A 96 -8.18 4.11 -17.57
CA ALA A 96 -8.94 5.05 -16.74
C ALA A 96 -9.74 6.10 -17.52
N VAL A 97 -9.98 5.89 -18.82
CA VAL A 97 -10.79 6.81 -19.65
C VAL A 97 -12.19 6.97 -19.04
N SER A 98 -12.55 8.21 -18.68
CA SER A 98 -13.80 8.55 -17.98
C SER A 98 -14.05 7.79 -16.67
N LYS A 99 -13.00 7.23 -16.07
CA LYS A 99 -13.05 6.48 -14.80
C LYS A 99 -12.15 7.14 -13.77
N LYS A 100 -12.34 6.77 -12.51
CA LYS A 100 -11.46 7.13 -11.38
C LYS A 100 -11.17 5.87 -10.57
N ILE A 101 -10.03 5.86 -9.89
CA ILE A 101 -9.70 4.78 -8.96
C ILE A 101 -10.56 4.97 -7.70
N SER A 102 -11.37 3.97 -7.33
CA SER A 102 -12.08 3.96 -6.04
C SER A 102 -11.39 3.12 -4.97
N GLY A 103 -10.54 2.17 -5.35
CA GLY A 103 -9.82 1.33 -4.41
C GLY A 103 -8.51 0.75 -4.97
N MET A 104 -7.55 0.52 -4.08
CA MET A 104 -6.30 -0.18 -4.35
C MET A 104 -6.01 -1.16 -3.21
N PHE A 105 -5.64 -2.40 -3.55
CA PHE A 105 -5.37 -3.45 -2.58
C PHE A 105 -4.09 -4.20 -2.96
N LEU A 106 -3.10 -4.17 -2.08
CA LEU A 106 -1.82 -4.85 -2.26
C LEU A 106 -1.73 -6.05 -1.33
N ASP A 107 -1.35 -7.20 -1.86
CA ASP A 107 -1.24 -8.44 -1.10
C ASP A 107 -0.11 -8.40 -0.05
N PRO A 108 -0.14 -9.30 0.95
CA PRO A 108 0.88 -9.40 2.00
C PRO A 108 2.32 -9.55 1.50
N LEU A 109 2.53 -10.12 0.31
CA LEU A 109 3.87 -10.29 -0.27
C LEU A 109 4.29 -9.14 -1.20
N GLY A 110 3.37 -8.23 -1.55
CA GLY A 110 3.62 -7.11 -2.45
C GLY A 110 3.79 -7.52 -3.92
N ASN A 111 3.28 -8.68 -4.33
CA ASN A 111 3.33 -9.22 -5.69
C ASN A 111 2.07 -8.93 -6.51
N HIS A 112 0.91 -8.84 -5.86
CA HIS A 112 -0.41 -8.77 -6.47
C HIS A 112 -1.11 -7.47 -6.06
N LEU A 113 -1.35 -6.59 -7.03
CA LEU A 113 -2.10 -5.36 -6.85
C LEU A 113 -3.46 -5.48 -7.54
N LEU A 114 -4.53 -5.19 -6.82
CA LEU A 114 -5.87 -5.00 -7.34
C LEU A 114 -6.22 -3.51 -7.36
N ILE A 115 -6.78 -3.05 -8.47
CA ILE A 115 -7.17 -1.66 -8.70
C ILE A 115 -8.61 -1.64 -9.15
N VAL A 116 -9.45 -0.87 -8.45
CA VAL A 116 -10.87 -0.74 -8.76
C VAL A 116 -11.08 0.59 -9.48
N LEU A 117 -11.58 0.52 -10.71
CA LEU A 117 -11.94 1.68 -11.51
C LEU A 117 -13.46 1.80 -11.54
N VAL A 118 -13.98 2.93 -11.09
CA VAL A 118 -15.40 3.28 -11.19
C VAL A 118 -15.58 4.39 -12.22
N PRO A 119 -16.66 4.36 -13.01
CA PRO A 119 -16.92 5.40 -13.96
C PRO A 119 -17.32 6.71 -13.28
N LYS A 120 -17.06 7.82 -13.98
CA LYS A 120 -17.51 9.15 -13.58
C LYS A 120 -18.98 9.38 -13.99
N ASP A 121 -19.46 8.64 -14.97
CA ASP A 121 -20.85 8.57 -15.43
C ASP A 121 -21.58 7.34 -14.83
N GLN A 122 -22.91 7.30 -14.97
CA GLN A 122 -23.72 6.16 -14.51
C GLN A 122 -23.86 5.04 -15.55
N ASP A 123 -23.42 5.27 -16.79
CA ASP A 123 -23.70 4.38 -17.92
C ASP A 123 -22.70 3.21 -18.02
N ASN A 124 -21.53 3.35 -17.40
CA ASN A 124 -20.52 2.32 -17.41
C ASN A 124 -20.53 1.51 -16.09
N PRO A 125 -20.17 0.22 -16.12
CA PRO A 125 -20.01 -0.56 -14.90
C PRO A 125 -18.63 -0.34 -14.26
N PRO A 126 -18.52 -0.51 -12.92
CA PRO A 126 -17.24 -0.67 -12.24
C PRO A 126 -16.43 -1.85 -12.80
N GLU A 127 -15.12 -1.72 -12.76
CA GLU A 127 -14.16 -2.72 -13.24
C GLU A 127 -13.05 -2.97 -12.23
N LEU A 128 -12.62 -4.23 -12.16
CA LEU A 128 -11.47 -4.66 -11.37
C LEU A 128 -10.30 -4.95 -12.31
N PHE A 129 -9.14 -4.37 -12.02
CA PHE A 129 -7.89 -4.62 -12.71
C PHE A 129 -6.88 -5.27 -11.76
N TYR A 130 -6.10 -6.18 -12.32
CA TYR A 130 -4.98 -6.83 -11.68
C TYR A 130 -3.68 -6.36 -12.30
N LEU A 131 -2.68 -6.17 -11.45
CA LEU A 131 -1.35 -5.81 -11.85
C LEU A 131 -0.33 -6.58 -11.00
N HIS A 132 0.47 -7.41 -11.66
CA HIS A 132 1.55 -8.14 -11.00
C HIS A 132 2.81 -7.26 -10.87
N ARG A 133 3.60 -7.47 -9.80
CA ARG A 133 4.87 -6.77 -9.53
C ARG A 133 5.84 -6.78 -10.71
N LYS A 134 5.94 -7.91 -11.43
CA LYS A 134 6.89 -8.07 -12.56
C LYS A 134 6.39 -7.50 -13.89
N THR A 135 5.21 -6.87 -13.91
CA THR A 135 4.57 -6.37 -15.14
C THR A 135 4.11 -4.93 -14.99
N THR A 136 4.00 -4.21 -16.11
CA THR A 136 3.46 -2.84 -16.18
C THR A 136 2.09 -2.77 -16.87
N LYS A 137 1.61 -3.90 -17.43
CA LYS A 137 0.31 -3.97 -18.11
C LYS A 137 -0.75 -4.48 -17.15
N LEU A 138 -1.83 -3.70 -16.98
CA LEU A 138 -3.00 -4.14 -16.22
C LEU A 138 -3.73 -5.23 -17.02
N LYS A 139 -4.19 -6.27 -16.32
CA LYS A 139 -5.11 -7.29 -16.81
C LYS A 139 -6.49 -7.03 -16.20
N GLN A 140 -7.55 -7.05 -17.00
CA GLN A 140 -8.91 -6.87 -16.51
C GLN A 140 -9.44 -8.18 -15.93
N ALA A 141 -10.01 -8.14 -14.73
CA ALA A 141 -10.69 -9.25 -14.09
C ALA A 141 -12.16 -9.27 -14.55
N SER A 142 -12.41 -9.93 -15.68
CA SER A 142 -13.69 -9.85 -16.41
C SER A 142 -14.90 -10.36 -15.62
N LYS A 143 -14.69 -11.29 -14.67
CA LYS A 143 -15.78 -11.88 -13.86
C LYS A 143 -16.37 -10.87 -12.87
N PHE A 144 -15.65 -9.79 -12.56
CA PHE A 144 -16.06 -8.77 -11.60
C PHE A 144 -16.70 -7.54 -12.24
N LYS A 145 -16.92 -7.53 -13.56
CA LYS A 145 -17.58 -6.41 -14.23
C LYS A 145 -18.95 -6.14 -13.61
N GLY A 146 -19.20 -4.88 -13.21
CA GLY A 146 -20.45 -4.48 -12.57
C GLY A 146 -20.49 -4.66 -11.05
N HIS A 147 -19.40 -5.16 -10.45
CA HIS A 147 -19.19 -5.22 -9.02
C HIS A 147 -18.05 -4.26 -8.64
N GLU A 148 -18.37 -3.19 -7.94
CA GLU A 148 -17.35 -2.37 -7.29
C GLU A 148 -16.84 -3.12 -6.07
N ILE A 149 -15.57 -3.53 -6.12
CA ILE A 149 -14.90 -4.18 -5.00
C ILE A 149 -14.51 -3.10 -3.97
N THR A 150 -14.89 -3.29 -2.73
CA THR A 150 -14.65 -2.33 -1.64
C THR A 150 -13.75 -2.91 -0.54
N ALA A 151 -13.59 -4.23 -0.50
CA ALA A 151 -12.74 -4.91 0.48
C ALA A 151 -12.10 -6.18 -0.12
N VAL A 152 -10.88 -6.49 0.33
CA VAL A 152 -10.14 -7.71 -0.06
C VAL A 152 -9.61 -8.40 1.20
N GLY A 153 -10.02 -9.65 1.38
CA GLY A 153 -9.49 -10.56 2.39
C GLY A 153 -8.37 -11.41 1.80
N TRP A 154 -7.13 -11.02 2.05
CA TRP A 154 -5.95 -11.76 1.60
C TRP A 154 -5.70 -13.02 2.44
N ASN A 155 -5.27 -14.10 1.79
CA ASN A 155 -4.79 -15.29 2.50
C ASN A 155 -3.34 -15.09 2.97
N PHE A 156 -3.16 -14.84 4.26
CA PHE A 156 -1.84 -14.67 4.88
C PHE A 156 -1.01 -15.96 4.96
N LEU A 157 -1.60 -17.12 4.69
CA LEU A 157 -0.87 -18.38 4.56
C LEU A 157 -0.30 -18.57 3.15
N ASN A 158 -0.64 -17.69 2.20
CA ASN A 158 -0.08 -17.77 0.86
C ASN A 158 1.41 -17.39 0.88
N SER A 159 2.23 -18.26 0.28
CA SER A 159 3.67 -18.04 0.09
C SER A 159 4.07 -17.93 -1.39
N SER A 160 3.10 -17.97 -2.29
CA SER A 160 3.36 -17.93 -3.73
C SER A 160 3.52 -16.50 -4.25
N GLU A 161 4.47 -16.29 -5.15
CA GLU A 161 4.56 -15.05 -5.93
C GLU A 161 3.66 -15.05 -7.17
N THR A 162 3.22 -16.23 -7.61
CA THR A 162 2.54 -16.40 -8.90
C THR A 162 1.03 -16.53 -8.77
N THR A 163 0.52 -16.75 -7.56
CA THR A 163 -0.92 -16.80 -7.27
C THR A 163 -1.21 -16.09 -5.95
N THR A 164 -2.38 -15.46 -5.87
CA THR A 164 -2.90 -14.89 -4.64
C THR A 164 -3.28 -15.94 -3.60
N GLY A 165 -3.35 -17.22 -4.00
CA GLY A 165 -4.14 -18.22 -3.29
C GLY A 165 -5.62 -17.81 -3.26
N SER A 166 -6.41 -18.50 -2.43
CA SER A 166 -7.82 -18.15 -2.24
C SER A 166 -7.95 -16.79 -1.53
N ILE A 167 -8.71 -15.88 -2.11
CA ILE A 167 -8.99 -14.54 -1.57
C ILE A 167 -10.50 -14.30 -1.51
N LEU A 168 -10.91 -13.44 -0.58
CA LEU A 168 -12.29 -12.97 -0.49
C LEU A 168 -12.40 -11.53 -1.01
N LEU A 169 -13.46 -11.24 -1.77
CA LEU A 169 -13.73 -9.94 -2.35
C LEU A 169 -15.13 -9.47 -1.91
N GLY A 170 -15.17 -8.39 -1.14
CA GLY A 170 -16.41 -7.72 -0.73
C GLY A 170 -16.80 -6.63 -1.72
N THR A 171 -18.11 -6.52 -2.01
CA THR A 171 -18.64 -5.54 -2.97
C THR A 171 -19.48 -4.44 -2.32
N SER A 172 -19.66 -3.31 -3.01
CA SER A 172 -20.55 -2.22 -2.57
C SER A 172 -22.03 -2.64 -2.46
N LYS A 173 -22.41 -3.80 -3.03
CA LYS A 173 -23.75 -4.39 -2.96
C LYS A 173 -23.94 -5.37 -1.81
N GLY A 174 -22.93 -5.52 -0.94
CA GLY A 174 -22.98 -6.45 0.21
C GLY A 174 -22.73 -7.92 -0.16
N LEU A 175 -22.34 -8.22 -1.40
CA LEU A 175 -21.98 -9.58 -1.83
C LEU A 175 -20.51 -9.87 -1.51
N ILE A 176 -20.22 -11.13 -1.20
CA ILE A 176 -18.88 -11.66 -0.97
C ILE A 176 -18.59 -12.74 -2.02
N PHE A 177 -17.42 -12.65 -2.64
CA PHE A 177 -16.94 -13.63 -3.60
C PHE A 177 -15.62 -14.24 -3.15
N GLU A 178 -15.47 -15.54 -3.33
CA GLU A 178 -14.20 -16.25 -3.23
C GLU A 178 -13.63 -16.47 -4.64
N THR A 179 -12.34 -16.22 -4.80
CA THR A 179 -11.61 -16.42 -6.06
C THR A 179 -10.14 -16.70 -5.78
N GLU A 180 -9.40 -17.06 -6.84
CA GLU A 180 -7.95 -17.09 -6.87
C GLU A 180 -7.48 -16.47 -8.17
N ILE A 181 -6.51 -15.56 -8.08
CA ILE A 181 -5.89 -14.92 -9.24
C ILE A 181 -4.48 -15.48 -9.38
N GLY A 182 -4.24 -16.14 -10.51
CA GLY A 182 -2.94 -16.71 -10.87
C GLY A 182 -2.34 -16.01 -12.07
N LEU A 183 -1.01 -15.96 -12.13
CA LEU A 183 -0.31 -15.81 -13.40
C LEU A 183 -0.52 -17.09 -14.20
N ASP A 184 -0.73 -16.95 -15.51
CA ASP A 184 -0.93 -18.03 -16.46
C ASP A 184 0.31 -18.96 -16.46
N GLY A 185 0.34 -19.92 -15.54
CA GLY A 185 1.31 -21.00 -15.50
C GLY A 185 0.82 -22.12 -16.41
N ASP A 186 1.42 -22.22 -17.60
CA ASP A 186 1.46 -23.41 -18.49
C ASP A 186 0.14 -24.09 -18.88
N LYS A 187 -1.02 -23.52 -18.57
CA LYS A 187 -2.32 -24.09 -18.93
C LYS A 187 -2.77 -23.54 -20.28
N ILE A 188 -2.48 -24.30 -21.33
CA ILE A 188 -2.87 -24.09 -22.74
C ILE A 188 -4.40 -23.82 -22.91
N PHE A 189 -5.22 -24.15 -21.90
CA PHE A 189 -6.68 -24.06 -21.96
C PHE A 189 -7.32 -23.10 -20.94
N ASN A 190 -6.55 -22.37 -20.12
CA ASN A 190 -7.14 -21.44 -19.15
C ASN A 190 -6.65 -20.01 -19.38
N THR A 191 -7.41 -19.26 -20.17
CA THR A 191 -7.13 -17.86 -20.55
C THR A 191 -7.67 -16.85 -19.53
N SER A 192 -8.39 -17.30 -18.51
CA SER A 192 -9.01 -16.42 -17.51
C SER A 192 -8.02 -16.11 -16.39
N LEU A 193 -7.93 -14.83 -16.02
CA LEU A 193 -7.12 -14.35 -14.90
C LEU A 193 -7.54 -15.01 -13.58
N GLU A 194 -8.85 -15.11 -13.37
CA GLU A 194 -9.50 -15.80 -12.26
C GLU A 194 -9.51 -17.31 -12.51
N GLN A 195 -8.96 -18.09 -11.59
CA GLN A 195 -8.98 -19.55 -11.67
C GLN A 195 -10.37 -20.13 -11.38
N TYR A 196 -11.12 -19.47 -10.50
CA TYR A 196 -12.52 -19.76 -10.19
C TYR A 196 -13.21 -18.50 -9.66
N TRP A 197 -14.54 -18.51 -9.59
CA TRP A 197 -15.33 -17.43 -9.02
C TRP A 197 -16.60 -18.00 -8.39
N ARG A 198 -16.74 -17.84 -7.06
CA ARG A 198 -17.87 -18.37 -6.29
C ARG A 198 -18.40 -17.30 -5.35
N GLN A 199 -19.71 -17.03 -5.40
CA GLN A 199 -20.37 -16.23 -4.37
C GLN A 199 -20.55 -17.07 -3.09
N VAL A 200 -20.25 -16.48 -1.93
CA VAL A 200 -20.36 -17.13 -0.61
C VAL A 200 -21.53 -16.56 0.16
#